data_AF-A0A957KQ58-F1
#
_entry.id   AF-A0A957KQ58-F1
#
_cell.length_a   1.000
_cell.length_b   1.000
_cell.length_c   1.000
_cell.angle_alpha   90.00
_cell.angle_beta   90.00
_cell.angle_gamma   90.00
#
_symmetry.space_group_name_H-M   'P 1'
#
loop_
_entity.id
_entity.type
_entity.pdbx_description
1 polymer ?
#
loop_
_entity_poly.entity_id
_entity_poly.type
_entity_poly.pdbx_seq_one_letter_code
_entity_poly.pdbx_strand_id
1 'polypeptide(L)'
;MIRLLISLVPMALGLALSPVPIIAVILMLFSRRAKVNASLFAATWVLSMAVLGSLAIFVLGDNEFVEQDTTKTGGSIAALIFGALFLAYGAFLWLRRPRQQDAVKTPRWLELLD
;
A
#
# COMPACT_ATOMS: atom_id res chain seq x y z
N MET A 1 -4.03 10.14 23.97
CA MET A 1 -3.59 9.07 23.02
C MET A 1 -4.74 8.17 22.56
N ILE A 2 -5.42 7.40 23.42
CA ILE A 2 -6.52 6.49 23.00
C ILE A 2 -7.70 7.21 22.31
N ARG A 3 -8.06 8.43 22.75
CA ARG A 3 -9.13 9.21 22.12
C ARG A 3 -8.83 9.61 20.67
N LEU A 4 -7.56 9.90 20.35
CA LEU A 4 -7.12 10.22 18.98
C LEU A 4 -7.16 9.00 18.07
N LEU A 5 -6.79 7.83 18.60
CA LEU A 5 -6.92 6.58 17.85
C LEU A 5 -8.38 6.30 17.52
N ILE A 6 -9.28 6.42 18.50
CA ILE A 6 -10.72 6.18 18.30
C ILE A 6 -11.31 7.17 17.27
N SER A 7 -10.91 8.44 17.27
CA SER A 7 -11.39 9.41 16.27
C SER A 7 -10.89 9.12 14.85
N LEU A 8 -9.75 8.43 14.69
CA LEU A 8 -9.22 8.06 13.40
C LEU A 8 -9.84 6.75 12.85
N VAL A 9 -10.42 5.91 13.70
CA VAL A 9 -11.00 4.61 13.29
C VAL A 9 -12.03 4.76 12.16
N PRO A 10 -13.04 5.66 12.22
CA PRO A 10 -14.02 5.78 11.14
C PRO A 10 -13.40 6.20 9.81
N MET A 11 -12.41 7.10 9.85
CA MET A 11 -11.71 7.57 8.66
C MET A 11 -10.80 6.48 8.08
N ALA A 12 -10.07 5.77 8.94
CA ALA A 12 -9.25 4.62 8.54
C ALA A 12 -10.10 3.50 7.94
N LEU A 13 -11.28 3.23 8.51
CA LEU A 13 -12.24 2.27 7.95
C LEU A 13 -12.77 2.74 6.60
N GLY A 14 -13.11 4.03 6.43
CA GLY A 14 -13.53 4.58 5.14
C GLY A 14 -12.44 4.46 4.06
N LEU A 15 -11.18 4.66 4.43
CA LEU A 15 -10.04 4.48 3.53
C LEU A 15 -9.78 3.00 3.21
N ALA A 16 -9.79 2.13 4.23
CA ALA A 16 -9.50 0.71 4.08
C ALA A 16 -10.61 -0.07 3.35
N LEU A 17 -11.87 0.32 3.57
CA LEU A 17 -13.05 -0.28 2.95
C LEU A 17 -13.47 0.42 1.67
N SER A 18 -12.61 1.26 1.08
CA SER A 18 -12.95 1.94 -0.17
C SER A 18 -13.22 0.89 -1.27
N PRO A 19 -14.46 0.81 -1.81
CA PRO A 19 -14.80 -0.19 -2.82
C PRO A 19 -14.17 0.13 -4.18
N VAL A 20 -13.82 1.40 -4.43
CA VAL A 20 -13.32 1.88 -5.72
C VAL A 20 -11.97 1.24 -6.10
N PRO A 21 -10.94 1.24 -5.23
CA PRO A 21 -9.68 0.54 -5.50
C PRO A 21 -9.87 -0.97 -5.76
N ILE A 22 -10.77 -1.61 -5.01
CA ILE A 22 -11.04 -3.05 -5.16
C ILE A 22 -11.62 -3.33 -6.55
N ILE A 23 -12.61 -2.54 -6.99
CA ILE A 23 -13.20 -2.65 -8.32
C ILE A 23 -12.12 -2.45 -9.41
N ALA A 24 -11.28 -1.43 -9.27
CA ALA A 24 -10.21 -1.16 -10.23
C ALA A 24 -9.24 -2.36 -10.37
N VAL A 25 -8.84 -2.96 -9.24
CA VAL A 25 -7.97 -4.14 -9.23
C VAL A 25 -8.64 -5.33 -9.90
N ILE A 26 -9.93 -5.59 -9.61
CA ILE A 26 -10.69 -6.67 -10.24
C ILE A 26 -10.76 -6.47 -11.76
N LEU A 27 -11.13 -5.28 -12.23
CA LEU A 27 -11.18 -4.96 -13.66
C LEU A 27 -9.81 -5.12 -14.34
N MET A 28 -8.72 -4.78 -13.63
CA MET A 28 -7.36 -5.01 -14.13
C MET A 28 -7.01 -6.49 -14.23
N LEU A 29 -7.44 -7.33 -13.28
CA LEU A 29 -7.22 -8.78 -13.34
C LEU A 29 -7.95 -9.42 -14.53
N PHE A 30 -9.12 -8.90 -14.91
CA PHE A 30 -9.85 -9.33 -16.11
C PHE A 30 -9.30 -8.74 -17.43
N SER A 31 -8.31 -7.87 -17.37
CA SER A 31 -7.69 -7.30 -18.58
C SER A 31 -6.76 -8.28 -19.27
N ARG A 32 -6.71 -8.23 -20.61
CA ARG A 32 -5.71 -8.95 -21.44
C ARG A 32 -4.26 -8.70 -21.00
N ARG A 33 -3.97 -7.57 -20.34
CA ARG A 33 -2.63 -7.19 -19.85
C ARG A 33 -2.58 -7.04 -18.33
N ALA A 34 -3.26 -7.93 -17.59
CA ALA A 34 -3.37 -7.87 -16.13
C ALA A 34 -2.05 -7.59 -15.39
N LYS A 35 -0.94 -8.23 -15.78
CA LYS A 35 0.37 -8.02 -15.12
C LYS A 35 0.90 -6.60 -15.27
N VAL A 36 0.78 -6.03 -16.47
CA VAL A 36 1.29 -4.68 -16.76
C VAL A 36 0.39 -3.66 -16.09
N ASN A 37 -0.92 -3.83 -16.21
CA ASN A 37 -1.91 -2.93 -15.63
C ASN A 37 -1.82 -2.90 -14.09
N ALA A 38 -1.71 -4.06 -13.45
CA ALA A 38 -1.54 -4.15 -11.99
C ALA A 38 -0.24 -3.46 -11.52
N SER A 39 0.86 -3.61 -12.27
CA SER A 39 2.14 -2.98 -11.90
C SER A 39 2.09 -1.46 -12.08
N LEU A 40 1.48 -0.98 -13.17
CA LEU A 40 1.26 0.45 -13.40
C LEU A 40 0.32 1.06 -12.37
N PHE A 41 -0.73 0.35 -11.97
CA PHE A 41 -1.63 0.79 -10.89
C PHE A 41 -0.87 0.94 -9.59
N ALA A 42 -0.11 -0.07 -9.17
CA ALA A 42 0.67 -0.01 -7.95
C ALA A 42 1.67 1.16 -7.98
N ALA A 43 2.38 1.35 -9.10
CA ALA A 43 3.33 2.46 -9.24
C ALA A 43 2.64 3.83 -9.16
N THR A 44 1.55 4.03 -9.90
CA THR A 44 0.79 5.28 -9.89
C THR A 44 0.14 5.53 -8.53
N TRP A 45 -0.30 4.47 -7.83
CA TRP A 45 -0.89 4.57 -6.51
C TRP A 45 0.13 5.05 -5.47
N VAL A 46 1.32 4.46 -5.46
CA VAL A 46 2.41 4.90 -4.58
C VAL A 46 2.83 6.32 -4.93
N LEU A 47 2.96 6.63 -6.23
CA LEU A 47 3.33 7.97 -6.70
C LEU A 47 2.29 9.02 -6.29
N SER A 48 1.00 8.74 -6.43
CA SER A 48 -0.06 9.67 -6.06
C SER A 48 -0.09 9.91 -4.55
N MET A 49 0.08 8.87 -3.73
CA MET A 49 0.18 9.02 -2.27
C MET A 49 1.40 9.85 -1.87
N ALA A 50 2.55 9.63 -2.49
CA ALA A 50 3.76 10.41 -2.25
C ALA A 50 3.57 11.87 -2.64
N VAL A 51 3.06 12.14 -3.85
CA VAL A 51 2.83 13.50 -4.36
C VAL A 51 1.81 14.24 -3.50
N LEU A 52 0.64 13.65 -3.23
CA LEU A 52 -0.41 14.28 -2.43
C LEU A 52 0.03 14.46 -0.97
N GLY A 53 0.71 13.47 -0.40
CA GLY A 53 1.24 13.56 0.97
C GLY A 53 2.30 14.65 1.09
N SER A 54 3.28 14.70 0.18
CA SER A 54 4.30 15.75 0.15
C SER A 54 3.68 17.13 -0.10
N LEU A 55 2.70 17.24 -0.99
CA LEU A 55 1.99 18.49 -1.24
C LEU A 55 1.21 18.96 -0.01
N ALA A 56 0.54 18.05 0.69
CA ALA A 56 -0.16 18.36 1.93
C ALA A 56 0.83 18.85 3.00
N ILE A 57 1.97 18.19 3.16
CA ILE A 57 3.04 18.65 4.08
C ILE A 57 3.58 20.02 3.63
N PHE A 58 3.76 20.26 2.33
CA PHE A 58 4.27 21.54 1.84
C PHE A 58 3.28 22.69 2.07
N VAL A 59 1.97 22.45 1.87
CA VAL A 59 0.93 23.48 1.99
C VAL A 59 0.47 23.68 3.44
N LEU A 60 0.40 22.61 4.23
CA LEU A 60 -0.11 22.61 5.60
C LEU A 60 0.99 22.49 6.65
N GLY A 61 2.24 22.20 6.31
CA GLY A 61 3.30 21.90 7.29
C GLY A 61 3.62 23.03 8.26
N ASP A 62 3.28 24.28 7.92
CA ASP A 62 3.47 25.45 8.78
C ASP A 62 2.32 25.65 9.79
N ASN A 63 1.22 24.90 9.68
CA ASN A 63 0.11 25.02 10.60
C ASN A 63 0.28 24.12 11.83
N GLU A 64 0.04 24.67 13.03
CA GLU A 64 0.13 23.99 14.34
C GLU A 64 -0.79 22.74 14.48
N PHE A 65 -1.52 22.35 13.43
CA PHE A 65 -2.32 21.11 13.40
C PHE A 65 -1.45 19.86 13.39
N VAL A 66 -0.17 19.97 13.00
CA VAL A 66 0.82 18.96 13.33
C VAL A 66 1.42 19.38 14.66
N GLU A 67 0.78 18.98 15.76
CA GLU A 67 1.38 18.97 17.09
C GLU A 67 2.52 17.94 17.05
N GLN A 68 3.60 18.32 16.38
CA GLN A 68 4.83 17.58 16.36
C GLN A 68 5.35 17.74 17.77
N ASP A 69 5.21 16.70 18.57
CA ASP A 69 5.91 16.55 19.83
C ASP A 69 7.42 16.52 19.46
N THR A 70 8.01 17.70 19.24
CA THR A 70 9.33 17.96 18.64
C THR A 70 10.49 17.46 19.49
N THR A 71 10.23 16.60 20.49
CA THR A 71 11.22 16.21 21.50
C THR A 71 11.72 14.77 21.34
N LYS A 72 11.28 13.98 20.35
CA LYS A 72 11.81 12.61 20.17
C LYS A 72 12.31 12.33 18.76
N THR A 73 13.46 12.91 18.41
CA THR A 73 14.29 12.55 17.25
C THR A 73 14.43 11.02 17.07
N GLY A 74 14.44 10.25 18.18
CA GLY A 74 14.46 8.79 18.15
C GLY A 74 13.22 8.13 17.53
N GLY A 75 12.02 8.73 17.69
CA GLY A 75 10.78 8.20 17.10
C GLY A 75 10.75 8.35 15.59
N SER A 76 11.23 9.48 15.06
CA SER A 76 11.34 9.72 13.62
C SER A 76 12.36 8.79 12.96
N ILE A 77 13.49 8.53 13.60
CA ILE A 77 14.50 7.58 13.12
C ILE A 77 13.94 6.16 13.10
N ALA A 78 13.24 5.74 14.17
CA ALA A 78 12.61 4.42 14.22
C ALA A 78 11.58 4.25 13.09
N ALA A 79 10.73 5.25 12.86
CA ALA A 79 9.75 5.22 11.77
C ALA A 79 10.41 5.11 10.39
N LEU A 80 11.52 5.82 10.15
CA LEU A 80 12.31 5.71 8.92
C LEU A 80 12.90 4.31 8.74
N ILE A 81 13.45 3.72 9.79
CA ILE A 81 13.98 2.35 9.77
C ILE A 81 12.86 1.36 9.43
N PHE A 82 11.70 1.45 10.10
CA PHE A 82 10.57 0.58 9.82
C PHE A 82 10.04 0.74 8.39
N GLY A 83 9.92 1.98 7.91
CA GLY A 83 9.53 2.26 6.53
C GLY A 83 10.51 1.65 5.51
N ALA A 84 11.81 1.83 5.73
CA ALA A 84 12.85 1.26 4.88
C ALA A 84 12.83 -0.28 4.89
N LEU A 85 12.66 -0.90 6.06
CA LEU A 85 12.52 -2.36 6.19
C LEU A 85 11.29 -2.88 5.46
N PHE A 86 10.15 -2.19 5.56
CA PHE A 86 8.92 -2.58 4.87
C PHE A 86 9.06 -2.48 3.35
N LEU A 87 9.69 -1.41 2.86
CA LEU A 87 9.98 -1.24 1.43
C LEU A 87 10.95 -2.32 0.93
N ALA A 88 12.01 -2.61 1.70
CA ALA A 88 12.97 -3.66 1.38
C ALA A 88 12.30 -5.05 1.35
N TYR A 89 11.44 -5.35 2.32
CA TYR A 89 10.69 -6.60 2.37
C TYR A 89 9.70 -6.74 1.21
N GLY A 90 9.00 -5.65 0.87
CA GLY A 90 8.12 -5.61 -0.30
C GLY A 90 8.88 -5.86 -1.61
N ALA A 91 10.05 -5.22 -1.76
CA ALA A 91 10.93 -5.45 -2.91
C ALA A 91 11.46 -6.90 -2.93
N PHE A 92 11.86 -7.45 -1.78
CA PHE A 92 12.30 -8.84 -1.64
C PHE A 92 11.22 -9.84 -2.06
N LEU A 93 9.98 -9.66 -1.59
CA LEU A 93 8.82 -10.46 -2.00
C LEU A 93 8.56 -10.37 -3.51
N TRP A 94 8.67 -9.17 -4.07
CA TRP A 94 8.49 -8.94 -5.50
C TRP A 94 9.57 -9.66 -6.32
N LEU A 95 10.83 -9.58 -5.90
CA LEU A 95 11.96 -10.21 -6.60
C LEU A 95 11.92 -11.74 -6.48
N ARG A 96 11.49 -12.28 -5.34
CA ARG A 96 11.33 -13.72 -5.12
C ARG A 96 10.05 -14.31 -5.70
N ARG A 97 9.21 -13.48 -6.32
CA ARG A 97 7.97 -13.94 -6.95
C ARG A 97 8.29 -15.03 -7.98
N PRO A 98 7.71 -16.24 -7.86
CA PRO A 98 7.90 -17.31 -8.83
C PRO A 98 7.46 -16.83 -10.22
N ARG A 99 8.37 -16.86 -11.20
CA ARG A 99 8.09 -16.45 -12.59
C ARG A 99 7.39 -17.60 -13.32
N GLN A 100 6.10 -17.81 -13.07
CA GLN A 100 5.11 -18.51 -13.91
C GLN A 100 5.46 -19.83 -14.67
N GLN A 101 6.61 -20.45 -14.48
CA GLN A 101 7.02 -21.65 -15.22
C GLN A 101 7.38 -22.83 -14.32
N ASP A 102 7.46 -22.63 -13.00
CA ASP A 102 7.38 -23.76 -12.08
C ASP A 102 5.92 -24.19 -12.07
N ALA A 103 5.63 -25.29 -12.77
CA ALA A 103 4.33 -25.92 -12.86
C ALA A 103 3.63 -25.85 -11.50
N VAL A 104 2.66 -24.92 -11.40
CA VAL A 104 1.74 -24.90 -10.28
C VAL A 104 1.07 -26.25 -10.34
N LYS A 105 1.43 -27.15 -9.42
CA LYS A 105 0.80 -28.47 -9.31
C LYS A 105 -0.68 -28.20 -9.05
N THR A 106 -1.47 -28.29 -10.11
CA THR A 106 -2.91 -28.18 -10.04
C THR A 106 -3.39 -29.28 -9.10
N PRO A 107 -4.15 -28.96 -8.05
CA PRO A 107 -4.70 -29.99 -7.20
C PRO A 107 -5.69 -30.82 -8.03
N ARG A 108 -5.67 -32.14 -7.84
CA ARG A 108 -6.37 -33.11 -8.70
C ARG A 108 -7.87 -32.86 -8.88
N TRP A 109 -8.51 -32.14 -7.96
CA TRP A 109 -9.93 -31.75 -8.07
C TRP A 109 -10.18 -30.67 -9.12
N LEU A 110 -9.18 -29.84 -9.43
CA LEU A 110 -9.25 -28.77 -10.42
C LEU A 110 -9.05 -29.32 -11.85
N GLU A 111 -8.26 -30.37 -11.99
CA GLU A 111 -8.09 -31.14 -13.24
C GLU A 111 -9.36 -31.91 -13.65
N LEU A 112 -10.29 -32.11 -12.71
CA LEU A 112 -11.57 -32.76 -12.98
C LEU A 112 -12.68 -31.79 -13.44
N LEU A 113 -12.42 -30.48 -13.39
CA LEU A 113 -13.38 -29.42 -13.75
C LEU A 113 -13.11 -28.82 -15.14
N ASP A 114 -12.05 -29.24 -15.82
CA ASP A 114 -11.70 -28.89 -17.21
C ASP A 114 -12.26 -29.96 -18.17
#